data_AF-A0A6J3M0B5-F1
#
_entry.id   AF-A0A6J3M0B5-F1
#
_cell.length_a   1.000
_cell.length_b   1.000
_cell.length_c   1.000
_cell.angle_alpha   90.00
_cell.angle_beta   90.00
_cell.angle_gamma   90.00
#
_symmetry.space_group_name_H-M   'P 1'
#
loop_
_entity.id
_entity.type
_entity.pdbx_description
1 polymer ?
#
loop_
_entity_poly.entity_id
_entity_poly.type
_entity_poly.pdbx_seq_one_letter_code
_entity_poly.pdbx_strand_id
1 'polypeptide(L)'
;MGGGGLLMYYAAGGYVLENVHTDMYGWSLPNHKTIVNPRGTVSASEQGPVVATSYYVNNTYTRQVFFTNTEGAIYTTTSKDFSLANAITWNPPMKVSSDILASVQVTGLAVCVDNATDGLDGMRLYYGSGSGILQELQYSFARPASGWIQGRNWTEADHTSGVDCIINDASSSISVFWRNVNTGSIQQAVQNFGIAAGNRPNVTSTTFTSTTTTMSPSATTFDLAVKRSDSTTGGWTIYNVTTAAMAAGSDLTVCSDTAQTQ
;
A
#
# COMPACT_ATOMS: atom_id res chain seq x y z
N MET A 1 26.96 4.58 -11.42
CA MET A 1 26.92 4.63 -9.95
C MET A 1 25.45 4.67 -9.53
N GLY A 2 24.83 3.51 -9.36
CA GLY A 2 23.46 3.41 -8.83
C GLY A 2 23.54 2.98 -7.37
N GLY A 3 23.52 3.95 -6.46
CA GLY A 3 23.38 3.65 -5.03
C GLY A 3 21.92 3.35 -4.75
N GLY A 4 21.64 2.24 -4.08
CA GLY A 4 20.28 1.91 -3.63
C GLY A 4 19.80 2.97 -2.65
N GLY A 5 18.49 3.19 -2.64
CA GLY A 5 17.83 4.09 -1.69
C GLY A 5 16.70 3.40 -0.95
N LEU A 6 16.30 3.91 0.20
CA LEU A 6 15.00 3.60 0.78
C LEU A 6 14.17 4.87 0.78
N LEU A 7 12.90 4.75 0.43
CA LEU A 7 11.96 5.86 0.50
C LEU A 7 10.95 5.57 1.60
N MET A 8 10.73 6.56 2.45
CA MET A 8 9.72 6.51 3.51
C MET A 8 8.74 7.66 3.30
N TYR A 9 7.46 7.33 3.36
CA TYR A 9 6.36 8.28 3.20
C TYR A 9 5.51 8.28 4.47
N TYR A 10 5.13 9.46 4.94
CA TYR A 10 4.30 9.63 6.15
C TYR A 10 3.46 10.90 6.07
N ALA A 11 2.33 10.92 6.79
CA ALA A 11 1.48 12.08 6.91
C ALA A 11 1.83 12.89 8.17
N ALA A 12 1.94 14.21 8.04
CA ALA A 12 2.18 15.12 9.18
C ALA A 12 1.74 16.55 8.84
N GLY A 13 1.04 17.24 9.74
CA GLY A 13 0.61 18.64 9.55
C GLY A 13 -0.37 18.83 8.40
N GLY A 14 -1.09 17.78 7.98
CA GLY A 14 -1.91 17.79 6.77
C GLY A 14 -1.15 17.58 5.45
N TYR A 15 0.17 17.35 5.51
CA TYR A 15 1.05 17.07 4.37
C TYR A 15 1.32 15.58 4.24
N VAL A 16 1.74 15.15 3.04
CA VAL A 16 2.49 13.90 2.85
C VAL A 16 3.95 14.26 2.62
N LEU A 17 4.83 13.63 3.39
CA LEU A 17 6.26 13.92 3.43
C LEU A 17 7.07 12.71 2.96
N GLU A 18 8.21 12.97 2.30
CA GLU A 18 9.19 11.97 1.87
C GLU A 18 10.47 12.10 2.68
N ASN A 19 10.98 10.98 3.21
CA ASN A 19 12.35 10.83 3.67
C ASN A 19 13.09 9.83 2.79
N VAL A 20 14.38 10.11 2.56
CA VAL A 20 15.23 9.27 1.72
C VAL A 20 16.38 8.73 2.56
N HIS A 21 16.59 7.42 2.54
CA HIS A 21 17.83 6.79 2.95
C HIS A 21 18.70 6.56 1.74
N THR A 22 19.99 6.89 1.82
CA THR A 22 20.98 6.48 0.81
C THR A 22 22.14 5.80 1.49
N ASP A 23 22.78 4.86 0.80
CA ASP A 23 23.93 4.12 1.34
C ASP A 23 25.08 5.03 1.80
N MET A 24 25.22 6.20 1.17
CA MET A 24 26.30 7.15 1.46
C MET A 24 25.98 8.14 2.59
N TYR A 25 24.72 8.52 2.76
CA TYR A 25 24.36 9.64 3.65
C TYR A 25 23.37 9.26 4.77
N GLY A 26 22.94 8.00 4.83
CA GLY A 26 21.92 7.56 5.77
C GLY A 26 20.56 8.20 5.48
N TRP A 27 19.70 8.28 6.51
CA TRP A 27 18.41 8.95 6.42
C TRP A 27 18.58 10.46 6.32
N SER A 28 17.80 11.10 5.44
CA SER A 28 17.77 12.55 5.27
C SER A 28 17.21 13.33 6.47
N LEU A 29 16.86 12.67 7.56
CA LEU A 29 16.24 13.28 8.75
C LEU A 29 17.10 14.41 9.33
N PRO A 30 16.49 15.55 9.74
CA PRO A 30 15.06 15.89 9.72
C PRO A 30 14.56 16.47 8.38
N ASN A 31 15.43 16.56 7.36
CA ASN A 31 15.09 17.14 6.06
C ASN A 31 14.20 16.19 5.27
N HIS A 32 12.95 16.61 5.09
CA HIS A 32 11.94 15.90 4.31
C HIS A 32 11.53 16.72 3.08
N LYS A 33 11.06 16.06 2.03
CA LYS A 33 10.42 16.73 0.89
C LYS A 33 8.91 16.70 1.07
N THR A 34 8.26 17.84 0.87
CA THR A 34 6.79 17.92 0.83
C THR A 34 6.28 17.42 -0.51
N ILE A 35 5.44 16.38 -0.50
CA ILE A 35 4.83 15.78 -1.68
C ILE A 35 3.44 16.37 -1.94
N VAL A 36 2.67 16.56 -0.87
CA VAL A 36 1.33 17.17 -0.91
C VAL A 36 1.35 18.44 -0.09
N ASN A 37 0.94 19.56 -0.69
CA ASN A 37 0.84 20.87 -0.02
C ASN A 37 -0.65 21.25 0.16
N PRO A 38 -1.14 21.49 1.38
CA PRO A 38 -2.54 21.81 1.67
C PRO A 38 -2.97 23.18 1.13
N ARG A 39 -2.05 24.01 0.61
CA ARG A 39 -2.42 25.28 -0.06
C ARG A 39 -3.23 25.09 -1.36
N GLY A 40 -3.45 23.85 -1.81
CA GLY A 40 -4.04 23.54 -3.11
C GLY A 40 -5.47 23.02 -3.13
N THR A 41 -5.82 21.96 -2.38
CA THR A 41 -7.19 21.36 -2.48
C THR A 41 -7.45 20.16 -1.55
N VAL A 42 -6.43 19.47 -1.03
CA VAL A 42 -6.60 18.25 -0.21
C VAL A 42 -5.53 18.18 0.87
N SER A 43 -5.94 17.97 2.12
CA SER A 43 -5.05 17.71 3.26
C SER A 43 -5.04 16.23 3.59
N ALA A 44 -3.87 15.63 3.81
CA ALA A 44 -3.78 14.27 4.32
C ALA A 44 -4.26 14.21 5.78
N SER A 45 -4.92 13.12 6.16
CA SER A 45 -5.21 12.85 7.57
C SER A 45 -3.93 12.46 8.29
N GLU A 46 -3.63 13.09 9.43
CA GLU A 46 -2.47 12.72 10.26
C GLU A 46 -2.60 11.33 10.89
N GLN A 47 -3.82 10.82 11.00
CA GLN A 47 -4.13 9.47 11.49
C GLN A 47 -4.49 8.52 10.35
N GLY A 48 -4.38 9.02 9.11
CA GLY A 48 -4.72 8.25 7.92
C GLY A 48 -3.54 7.46 7.40
N PRO A 49 -3.79 6.28 6.81
CA PRO A 49 -2.72 5.48 6.24
C PRO A 49 -2.08 6.18 5.03
N VAL A 50 -0.77 5.93 4.87
CA VAL A 50 0.00 6.29 3.68
C VAL A 50 0.64 5.03 3.14
N VAL A 51 0.39 4.71 1.87
CA VAL A 51 1.06 3.59 1.19
C VAL A 51 1.65 4.08 -0.13
N ALA A 52 2.76 3.48 -0.55
CA ALA A 52 3.43 3.86 -1.78
C ALA A 52 3.86 2.63 -2.58
N THR A 53 4.00 2.84 -3.88
CA THR A 53 4.56 1.86 -4.81
C THR A 53 5.42 2.57 -5.86
N SER A 54 6.25 1.80 -6.54
CA SER A 54 7.05 2.26 -7.66
C SER A 54 7.08 1.21 -8.76
N TYR A 55 7.04 1.65 -10.02
CA TYR A 55 6.94 0.75 -11.16
C TYR A 55 7.50 1.38 -12.43
N TYR A 56 7.80 0.55 -13.42
CA TYR A 56 8.21 0.97 -14.76
C TYR A 56 7.09 0.72 -15.77
N VAL A 57 6.63 1.77 -16.45
CA VAL A 57 5.70 1.66 -17.58
C VAL A 57 6.28 2.45 -18.74
N ASN A 58 6.43 1.83 -19.91
CA ASN A 58 6.96 2.46 -21.13
C ASN A 58 8.30 3.20 -20.88
N ASN A 59 9.27 2.53 -20.26
CA ASN A 59 10.58 3.08 -19.85
C ASN A 59 10.53 4.29 -18.91
N THR A 60 9.37 4.60 -18.34
CA THR A 60 9.21 5.68 -17.35
C THR A 60 9.12 5.07 -15.97
N TYR A 61 10.09 5.40 -15.10
CA TYR A 61 9.97 5.06 -13.68
C TYR A 61 8.95 6.00 -13.03
N THR A 62 7.94 5.42 -12.42
CA THR A 62 6.86 6.14 -11.76
C THR A 62 6.81 5.74 -10.30
N ARG A 63 6.72 6.73 -9.41
CA ARG A 63 6.39 6.53 -7.99
C ARG A 63 4.98 7.01 -7.77
N GLN A 64 4.23 6.27 -6.99
CA GLN A 64 2.84 6.58 -6.68
C GLN A 64 2.60 6.44 -5.19
N VAL A 65 2.00 7.47 -4.60
CA VAL A 65 1.66 7.51 -3.18
C VAL A 65 0.15 7.61 -3.06
N PHE A 66 -0.42 6.84 -2.15
CA PHE A 66 -1.82 6.85 -1.78
C PHE A 66 -1.94 7.28 -0.32
N PHE A 67 -2.95 8.07 -0.03
CA PHE A 67 -3.21 8.58 1.31
C PHE A 67 -4.69 8.88 1.48
N THR A 68 -5.17 8.90 2.72
CA THR A 68 -6.53 9.34 3.02
C THR A 68 -6.56 10.80 3.45
N ASN A 69 -7.59 11.55 3.08
CA ASN A 69 -7.85 12.88 3.63
C ASN A 69 -8.59 12.80 4.99
N THR A 70 -8.85 13.94 5.61
CA THR A 70 -9.58 14.04 6.89
C THR A 70 -11.05 13.59 6.81
N GLU A 71 -11.57 13.35 5.60
CA GLU A 71 -12.92 12.82 5.35
C GLU A 71 -12.89 11.31 5.07
N GLY A 72 -11.72 10.66 5.14
CA GLY A 72 -11.55 9.24 4.85
C GLY A 72 -11.54 8.89 3.36
N ALA A 73 -11.63 9.87 2.46
CA ALA A 73 -11.50 9.64 1.03
C ALA A 73 -10.05 9.37 0.63
N ILE A 74 -9.87 8.45 -0.32
CA ILE A 74 -8.55 8.04 -0.80
C ILE A 74 -8.12 8.90 -1.97
N TYR A 75 -6.90 9.42 -1.89
CA TYR A 75 -6.24 10.19 -2.93
C TYR A 75 -4.94 9.53 -3.35
N THR A 76 -4.50 9.84 -4.56
CA THR A 76 -3.20 9.43 -5.06
C THR A 76 -2.45 10.58 -5.74
N THR A 77 -1.14 10.58 -5.65
CA THR A 77 -0.25 11.47 -6.41
C THR A 77 0.90 10.65 -6.99
N THR A 78 1.46 11.13 -8.10
CA THR A 78 2.53 10.47 -8.84
C THR A 78 3.68 11.41 -9.12
N SER A 79 4.89 10.86 -9.17
CA SER A 79 6.07 11.51 -9.75
C SER A 79 6.69 10.58 -10.78
N LYS A 80 7.25 11.16 -11.85
CA LYS A 80 7.92 10.44 -12.94
C LYS A 80 9.38 10.84 -13.02
N ASP A 81 10.19 9.97 -13.61
CA ASP A 81 11.59 10.25 -13.97
C ASP A 81 12.42 10.71 -12.77
N PHE A 82 12.28 9.99 -11.65
CA PHE A 82 13.06 10.25 -10.45
C PHE A 82 14.55 10.15 -10.75
N SER A 83 15.28 11.21 -10.41
CA SER A 83 16.72 11.16 -10.24
C SER A 83 17.08 11.90 -8.96
N LEU A 84 18.08 11.40 -8.24
CA LEU A 84 18.61 12.06 -7.04
C LEU A 84 19.16 13.47 -7.35
N ALA A 85 19.46 13.77 -8.61
CA ALA A 85 20.07 15.02 -9.04
C ALA A 85 19.05 16.16 -9.32
N ASN A 86 17.77 15.84 -9.56
CA ASN A 86 16.77 16.84 -9.95
C ASN A 86 15.69 17.04 -8.89
N ALA A 87 15.11 18.26 -8.88
CA ALA A 87 13.91 18.53 -8.12
C ALA A 87 12.79 17.60 -8.59
N ILE A 88 12.18 16.88 -7.66
CA ILE A 88 11.10 15.95 -7.94
C ILE A 88 9.82 16.77 -8.05
N THR A 89 9.17 16.72 -9.21
CA THR A 89 7.84 17.31 -9.39
C THR A 89 6.78 16.24 -9.17
N TRP A 90 5.88 16.50 -8.23
CA TRP A 90 4.70 15.68 -7.98
C TRP A 90 3.48 16.25 -8.69
N ASN A 91 2.67 15.37 -9.28
CA ASN A 91 1.39 15.76 -9.85
C ASN A 91 0.40 16.17 -8.74
N PRO A 92 -0.57 17.06 -9.03
CA PRO A 92 -1.66 17.33 -8.10
C PRO A 92 -2.37 16.03 -7.67
N PRO A 93 -2.73 15.88 -6.38
CA PRO A 93 -3.46 14.70 -5.93
C PRO A 93 -4.80 14.53 -6.66
N MET A 94 -5.11 13.30 -7.02
CA MET A 94 -6.36 12.88 -7.65
C MET A 94 -7.13 11.96 -6.71
N LYS A 95 -8.45 12.16 -6.64
CA LYS A 95 -9.34 11.29 -5.85
C LYS A 95 -9.46 9.93 -6.51
N VAL A 96 -9.25 8.87 -5.74
CA VAL A 96 -9.31 7.46 -6.17
C VAL A 96 -10.60 6.81 -5.69
N SER A 97 -11.02 7.11 -4.47
CA SER A 97 -12.29 6.63 -3.90
C SER A 97 -12.95 7.72 -3.07
N SER A 98 -14.28 7.77 -3.15
CA SER A 98 -15.14 8.56 -2.28
C SER A 98 -15.87 7.69 -1.26
N ASP A 99 -15.46 6.44 -1.06
CA ASP A 99 -16.01 5.62 0.01
C ASP A 99 -15.55 6.20 1.35
N ILE A 100 -16.44 6.97 1.95
CA ILE A 100 -16.20 7.73 3.18
C ILE A 100 -16.30 6.75 4.35
N LEU A 101 -15.21 6.63 5.10
CA LEU A 101 -15.23 5.98 6.39
C LEU A 101 -15.82 6.94 7.41
N ALA A 102 -16.83 6.50 8.15
CA ALA A 102 -17.43 7.28 9.23
C ALA A 102 -16.43 7.60 10.36
N SER A 103 -15.31 6.87 10.45
CA SER A 103 -14.19 7.17 11.33
C SER A 103 -12.88 7.16 10.56
N VAL A 104 -12.23 8.33 10.48
CA VAL A 104 -10.96 8.63 9.81
C VAL A 104 -9.73 7.89 10.36
N GLN A 105 -9.94 6.96 11.30
CA GLN A 105 -8.94 6.64 12.31
C GLN A 105 -8.11 5.40 12.05
N VAL A 106 -8.57 4.41 11.30
CA VAL A 106 -7.73 3.29 10.89
C VAL A 106 -8.42 2.60 9.73
N THR A 107 -7.83 2.65 8.55
CA THR A 107 -8.15 1.68 7.52
C THR A 107 -6.89 1.06 7.03
N GLY A 108 -6.88 -0.27 6.95
CA GLY A 108 -5.85 -0.93 6.20
C GLY A 108 -5.82 -0.32 4.80
N LEU A 109 -4.63 0.05 4.33
CA LEU A 109 -4.40 0.52 2.97
C LEU A 109 -3.15 -0.20 2.43
N ALA A 110 -3.31 -0.97 1.37
CA ALA A 110 -2.20 -1.65 0.71
C ALA A 110 -2.28 -1.46 -0.79
N VAL A 111 -1.11 -1.34 -1.45
CA VAL A 111 -1.04 -1.27 -2.91
C VAL A 111 -0.08 -2.33 -3.44
N CYS A 112 -0.52 -3.02 -4.48
CA CYS A 112 0.27 -3.95 -5.25
C CYS A 112 0.26 -3.54 -6.70
N VAL A 113 1.45 -3.38 -7.27
CA VAL A 113 1.62 -3.17 -8.71
C VAL A 113 2.13 -4.46 -9.32
N ASP A 114 1.63 -4.81 -10.49
CA ASP A 114 2.17 -5.94 -11.24
C ASP A 114 3.68 -5.74 -11.47
N ASN A 115 4.41 -6.83 -11.58
CA ASN A 115 5.85 -6.84 -11.86
C ASN A 115 6.21 -7.61 -13.13
N ALA A 116 5.21 -7.97 -13.96
CA ALA A 116 5.43 -8.67 -15.22
C ALA A 116 6.39 -7.90 -16.14
N THR A 117 7.47 -8.56 -16.54
CA THR A 117 8.53 -7.99 -17.40
C THR A 117 8.05 -7.68 -18.82
N ASP A 118 6.99 -8.34 -19.27
CA ASP A 118 6.49 -8.24 -20.66
C ASP A 118 5.35 -7.22 -20.82
N GLY A 119 5.10 -6.42 -19.78
CA GLY A 119 4.07 -5.39 -19.73
C GLY A 119 3.26 -5.49 -18.46
N LEU A 120 3.22 -4.42 -17.66
CA LEU A 120 2.46 -4.38 -16.43
C LEU A 120 0.95 -4.44 -16.72
N ASP A 121 0.24 -5.40 -16.11
CA ASP A 121 -1.22 -5.49 -16.21
C ASP A 121 -1.91 -4.30 -15.52
N GLY A 122 -1.39 -3.87 -14.37
CA GLY A 122 -2.00 -2.79 -13.60
C GLY A 122 -1.55 -2.66 -12.15
N MET A 123 -2.43 -2.05 -11.35
CA MET A 123 -2.31 -1.93 -9.89
C MET A 123 -3.58 -2.44 -9.20
N ARG A 124 -3.42 -2.82 -7.94
CA ARG A 124 -4.49 -3.12 -6.98
C ARG A 124 -4.28 -2.30 -5.74
N LEU A 125 -5.37 -1.68 -5.27
CA LEU A 125 -5.42 -0.98 -4.00
C LEU A 125 -6.44 -1.69 -3.12
N TYR A 126 -6.03 -2.09 -1.93
CA TYR A 126 -6.89 -2.71 -0.92
C TYR A 126 -7.13 -1.73 0.19
N TYR A 127 -8.38 -1.55 0.59
CA TYR A 127 -8.72 -0.59 1.62
C TYR A 127 -9.91 -1.02 2.48
N GLY A 128 -9.88 -0.65 3.76
CA GLY A 128 -11.04 -0.70 4.63
C GLY A 128 -12.13 0.25 4.14
N SER A 129 -13.32 -0.27 3.88
CA SER A 129 -14.46 0.46 3.32
C SER A 129 -15.42 0.98 4.40
N GLY A 130 -16.12 2.09 4.11
CA GLY A 130 -17.20 2.61 4.96
C GLY A 130 -18.38 1.65 5.11
N SER A 131 -18.46 0.63 4.25
CA SER A 131 -19.44 -0.47 4.34
C SER A 131 -19.05 -1.57 5.34
N GLY A 132 -17.93 -1.42 6.04
CA GLY A 132 -17.50 -2.37 7.08
C GLY A 132 -16.77 -3.61 6.55
N ILE A 133 -16.23 -3.56 5.34
CA ILE A 133 -15.57 -4.68 4.64
C ILE A 133 -14.20 -4.25 4.10
N LEU A 134 -13.36 -5.21 3.69
CA LEU A 134 -12.19 -4.90 2.86
C LEU A 134 -12.62 -4.84 1.39
N GLN A 135 -12.20 -3.80 0.67
CA GLN A 135 -12.49 -3.60 -0.74
C GLN A 135 -11.21 -3.49 -1.56
N GLU A 136 -11.31 -3.87 -2.83
CA GLU A 136 -10.27 -3.71 -3.84
C GLU A 136 -10.69 -2.67 -4.87
N LEU A 137 -9.75 -1.81 -5.27
CA LEU A 137 -9.79 -1.05 -6.52
C LEU A 137 -8.72 -1.57 -7.47
N GLN A 138 -9.06 -1.59 -8.75
CA GLN A 138 -8.19 -2.04 -9.81
C GLN A 138 -7.92 -0.88 -10.77
N TYR A 139 -6.67 -0.74 -11.18
CA TYR A 139 -6.26 0.17 -12.23
C TYR A 139 -5.55 -0.62 -13.31
N SER A 140 -5.92 -0.44 -14.59
CA SER A 140 -5.27 -1.11 -15.72
C SER A 140 -4.37 -0.13 -16.47
N PHE A 141 -3.10 -0.49 -16.65
CA PHE A 141 -2.19 0.31 -17.48
C PHE A 141 -2.52 0.23 -18.97
N ALA A 142 -3.12 -0.89 -19.42
CA ALA A 142 -3.60 -1.05 -20.79
C ALA A 142 -4.89 -0.26 -21.08
N ARG A 143 -5.66 0.10 -20.04
CA ARG A 143 -6.93 0.83 -20.17
C ARG A 143 -7.02 1.99 -19.17
N PRO A 144 -6.11 2.97 -19.24
CA PRO A 144 -6.03 4.05 -18.25
C PRO A 144 -7.29 4.94 -18.25
N ALA A 145 -7.97 5.05 -19.40
CA ALA A 145 -9.21 5.81 -19.54
C ALA A 145 -10.38 5.25 -18.70
N SER A 146 -10.32 3.99 -18.29
CA SER A 146 -11.30 3.40 -17.37
C SER A 146 -11.11 3.87 -15.92
N GLY A 147 -9.99 4.52 -15.61
CA GLY A 147 -9.67 4.95 -14.26
C GLY A 147 -9.57 3.79 -13.28
N TRP A 148 -9.93 4.07 -12.03
CA TRP A 148 -10.05 3.06 -10.98
C TRP A 148 -11.43 2.43 -11.04
N ILE A 149 -11.47 1.10 -11.06
CA ILE A 149 -12.71 0.32 -11.04
C ILE A 149 -12.78 -0.53 -9.77
N GLN A 150 -13.99 -0.77 -9.27
CA GLN A 150 -14.17 -1.64 -8.12
C GLN A 150 -13.87 -3.10 -8.49
N GLY A 151 -13.06 -3.74 -7.65
CA GLY A 151 -12.70 -5.14 -7.73
C GLY A 151 -13.48 -6.01 -6.75
N ARG A 152 -12.78 -6.87 -6.03
CA ARG A 152 -13.35 -7.77 -5.01
C ARG A 152 -13.63 -7.08 -3.68
N ASN A 153 -14.46 -7.77 -2.89
CA ASN A 153 -14.83 -7.42 -1.53
C ASN A 153 -14.62 -8.65 -0.62
N TRP A 154 -14.14 -8.45 0.61
CA TRP A 154 -14.01 -9.50 1.64
C TRP A 154 -14.84 -9.10 2.86
N THR A 155 -15.98 -9.78 3.04
CA THR A 155 -16.95 -9.49 4.11
C THR A 155 -16.49 -9.94 5.49
N GLU A 156 -15.57 -10.89 5.52
CA GLU A 156 -14.99 -11.47 6.72
C GLU A 156 -13.77 -10.71 7.22
N ALA A 157 -13.34 -9.67 6.50
CA ALA A 157 -12.22 -8.83 6.87
C ALA A 157 -12.61 -7.77 7.90
N ASP A 158 -11.75 -7.59 8.90
CA ASP A 158 -11.81 -6.44 9.79
C ASP A 158 -11.34 -5.20 9.02
N HIS A 159 -12.29 -4.40 8.55
CA HIS A 159 -12.05 -3.20 7.75
C HIS A 159 -11.26 -2.10 8.50
N THR A 160 -11.16 -2.20 9.82
CA THR A 160 -10.38 -1.27 10.65
C THR A 160 -8.96 -1.76 10.91
N SER A 161 -8.63 -2.97 10.44
CA SER A 161 -7.30 -3.56 10.59
C SER A 161 -6.40 -3.24 9.39
N GLY A 162 -5.09 -3.19 9.62
CA GLY A 162 -4.07 -3.25 8.59
C GLY A 162 -4.29 -4.37 7.59
N VAL A 163 -4.10 -4.02 6.32
CA VAL A 163 -4.08 -4.93 5.18
C VAL A 163 -2.71 -4.82 4.54
N ASP A 164 -2.22 -5.93 4.01
CA ASP A 164 -1.01 -5.92 3.21
C ASP A 164 -1.21 -6.79 1.96
N CYS A 165 -0.42 -6.52 0.93
CA CYS A 165 -0.43 -7.33 -0.27
C CYS A 165 0.97 -7.47 -0.85
N ILE A 166 1.17 -8.54 -1.59
CA ILE A 166 2.45 -8.83 -2.26
C ILE A 166 2.21 -9.47 -3.61
N ILE A 167 3.15 -9.28 -4.52
CA ILE A 167 3.19 -10.01 -5.78
C ILE A 167 4.01 -11.29 -5.60
N ASN A 168 3.46 -12.41 -6.06
CA ASN A 168 4.16 -13.67 -6.13
C ASN A 168 4.86 -13.77 -7.49
N ASP A 169 6.15 -13.42 -7.52
CA ASP A 169 7.01 -13.35 -8.72
C ASP A 169 6.90 -14.55 -9.68
N ALA A 170 6.68 -15.75 -9.16
CA ALA A 170 6.63 -16.98 -9.95
C ALA A 170 5.30 -17.20 -10.70
N SER A 171 4.26 -16.40 -10.45
CA SER A 171 2.89 -16.75 -10.87
C SER A 171 2.00 -15.57 -11.29
N SER A 172 2.51 -14.34 -11.33
CA SER A 172 1.71 -13.13 -11.56
C SER A 172 0.42 -13.14 -10.73
N SER A 173 0.54 -13.61 -9.49
CA SER A 173 -0.55 -13.67 -8.51
C SER A 173 -0.25 -12.73 -7.36
N ILE A 174 -1.30 -12.27 -6.71
CA ILE A 174 -1.27 -11.38 -5.56
C ILE A 174 -1.71 -12.20 -4.36
N SER A 175 -0.92 -12.13 -3.29
CA SER A 175 -1.39 -12.53 -1.97
C SER A 175 -1.85 -11.29 -1.22
N VAL A 176 -3.06 -11.31 -0.67
CA VAL A 176 -3.61 -10.24 0.17
C VAL A 176 -3.80 -10.80 1.57
N PHE A 177 -3.36 -10.06 2.58
CA PHE A 177 -3.41 -10.47 3.98
C PHE A 177 -4.24 -9.48 4.80
N TRP A 178 -5.10 -10.00 5.67
CA TRP A 178 -5.96 -9.19 6.53
C TRP A 178 -6.34 -9.94 7.80
N ARG A 179 -6.80 -9.23 8.84
CA ARG A 179 -7.38 -9.84 10.04
C ARG A 179 -8.84 -10.21 9.81
N ASN A 180 -9.23 -11.43 10.16
CA ASN A 180 -10.63 -11.86 10.11
C ASN A 180 -11.41 -11.28 11.30
N VAL A 181 -12.55 -10.65 11.03
CA VAL A 181 -13.35 -9.96 12.06
C VAL A 181 -13.97 -10.92 13.08
N ASN A 182 -14.29 -12.15 12.68
CA ASN A 182 -14.97 -13.13 13.55
C ASN A 182 -13.99 -13.93 14.41
N THR A 183 -12.78 -14.16 13.92
CA THR A 183 -11.80 -15.07 14.56
C THR A 183 -10.57 -14.35 15.10
N GLY A 184 -10.29 -13.12 14.68
CA GLY A 184 -9.06 -12.38 15.00
C GLY A 184 -7.79 -12.92 14.31
N SER A 185 -7.89 -14.03 13.57
CA SER A 185 -6.77 -14.64 12.85
C SER A 185 -6.43 -13.87 11.58
N ILE A 186 -5.16 -13.91 11.16
CA ILE A 186 -4.75 -13.42 9.84
C ILE A 186 -5.15 -14.43 8.76
N GLN A 187 -5.75 -13.93 7.69
CA GLN A 187 -6.15 -14.68 6.50
C GLN A 187 -5.31 -14.25 5.31
N GLN A 188 -5.19 -15.13 4.33
CA GLN A 188 -4.62 -14.84 3.03
C GLN A 188 -5.61 -15.21 1.93
N ALA A 189 -5.81 -14.32 0.96
CA ALA A 189 -6.36 -14.67 -0.35
C ALA A 189 -5.24 -14.63 -1.38
N VAL A 190 -5.15 -15.66 -2.20
CA VAL A 190 -4.34 -15.64 -3.42
C VAL A 190 -5.25 -15.42 -4.62
N GLN A 191 -4.88 -14.49 -5.50
CA GLN A 191 -5.62 -14.19 -6.72
C GLN A 191 -4.69 -13.86 -7.88
N ASN A 192 -5.08 -14.17 -9.11
CA ASN A 192 -4.29 -13.77 -10.29
C ASN A 192 -4.44 -12.26 -10.56
N PHE A 193 -3.40 -11.66 -11.15
CA PHE A 193 -3.40 -10.24 -11.51
C PHE A 193 -4.31 -9.91 -12.70
N GLY A 194 -4.67 -10.88 -13.55
CA GLY A 194 -5.37 -10.62 -14.81
C GLY A 194 -6.62 -9.74 -14.67
N ILE A 195 -6.60 -8.56 -15.30
CA ILE A 195 -7.75 -7.64 -15.45
C ILE A 195 -8.52 -8.01 -16.73
N ALA A 196 -8.74 -9.31 -16.97
CA ALA A 196 -9.56 -9.72 -18.10
C ALA A 196 -11.03 -9.49 -17.72
N ALA A 197 -11.66 -8.50 -18.36
CA ALA A 197 -13.06 -8.13 -18.19
C ALA A 197 -13.96 -9.38 -18.11
N GLY A 198 -14.38 -9.75 -16.89
CA GLY A 198 -15.34 -10.82 -16.65
C GLY A 198 -14.81 -12.09 -15.97
N ASN A 199 -13.50 -12.33 -15.91
CA ASN A 199 -12.96 -13.52 -15.23
C ASN A 199 -12.44 -13.16 -13.85
N ARG A 200 -13.26 -13.38 -12.81
CA ARG A 200 -12.82 -13.34 -11.41
C ARG A 200 -11.89 -14.55 -11.18
N PRO A 201 -10.60 -14.39 -10.88
CA PRO A 201 -9.73 -15.52 -10.59
C PRO A 201 -10.25 -16.35 -9.40
N ASN A 202 -10.01 -17.67 -9.41
CA ASN A 202 -10.26 -18.51 -8.24
C ASN A 202 -9.46 -18.00 -7.04
N VAL A 203 -10.14 -17.80 -5.91
CA VAL A 203 -9.48 -17.49 -4.63
C VAL A 203 -9.21 -18.81 -3.94
N THR A 204 -7.97 -19.08 -3.62
CA THR A 204 -7.64 -20.05 -2.56
C THR A 204 -7.41 -19.22 -1.30
N SER A 205 -8.27 -19.41 -0.31
CA SER A 205 -8.11 -18.80 1.01
C SER A 205 -7.41 -19.79 1.93
N THR A 206 -6.31 -19.38 2.53
CA THR A 206 -5.58 -20.16 3.52
C THR A 206 -5.52 -19.37 4.82
N THR A 207 -5.99 -19.98 5.90
CA THR A 207 -5.91 -19.40 7.25
C THR A 207 -4.52 -19.63 7.82
N PHE A 208 -3.84 -18.54 8.20
CA PHE A 208 -2.60 -18.64 8.97
C PHE A 208 -2.95 -18.66 10.45
N THR A 209 -2.68 -19.79 11.11
CA THR A 209 -2.57 -19.79 12.56
C THR A 209 -1.17 -19.27 12.88
N SER A 210 -1.04 -17.97 13.17
CA SER A 210 0.23 -17.44 13.68
C SER A 210 0.62 -18.23 14.93
N THR A 211 1.75 -18.92 14.90
CA THR A 211 2.32 -19.61 16.06
C THR A 211 2.88 -18.64 17.10
N THR A 212 2.90 -17.34 16.81
CA THR A 212 3.31 -16.28 17.73
C THR A 212 2.16 -15.28 17.88
N THR A 213 1.49 -15.38 19.03
CA THR A 213 0.40 -14.52 19.54
C THR A 213 -0.91 -14.59 18.75
N THR A 214 -1.87 -15.35 19.28
CA THR A 214 -3.30 -15.03 19.17
C THR A 214 -3.48 -13.57 19.60
N MET A 215 -3.83 -12.71 18.64
CA MET A 215 -4.04 -11.29 18.90
C MET A 215 -5.32 -11.11 19.72
N SER A 216 -5.28 -10.22 20.72
CA SER A 216 -6.49 -9.86 21.44
C SER A 216 -7.46 -9.19 20.46
N PRO A 217 -8.74 -9.64 20.38
CA PRO A 217 -9.75 -8.98 19.57
C PRO A 217 -10.01 -7.52 19.99
N SER A 218 -9.50 -7.10 21.16
CA SER A 218 -9.66 -5.75 21.73
C SER A 218 -8.67 -4.68 21.22
N ALA A 219 -7.68 -5.02 20.39
CA ALA A 219 -6.79 -4.01 19.80
C ALA A 219 -7.57 -3.21 18.73
N THR A 220 -7.70 -1.90 18.94
CA THR A 220 -8.47 -0.98 18.08
C THR A 220 -7.66 -0.42 16.90
N THR A 221 -6.36 -0.67 16.85
CA THR A 221 -5.40 -0.19 15.84
C THR A 221 -4.37 -1.28 15.55
N PHE A 222 -4.12 -1.55 14.27
CA PHE A 222 -3.25 -2.64 13.82
C PHE A 222 -2.60 -2.28 12.50
N ASP A 223 -1.26 -2.27 12.46
CA ASP A 223 -0.48 -2.24 11.22
C ASP A 223 0.03 -3.64 10.90
N LEU A 224 -0.07 -3.99 9.62
CA LEU A 224 0.37 -5.27 9.07
C LEU A 224 1.49 -5.02 8.06
N ALA A 225 2.62 -5.70 8.26
CA ALA A 225 3.64 -5.83 7.22
C ALA A 225 4.00 -7.30 7.04
N VAL A 226 4.03 -7.76 5.80
CA VAL A 226 4.29 -9.15 5.43
C VAL A 226 5.49 -9.22 4.49
N LYS A 227 6.40 -10.14 4.79
CA LYS A 227 7.55 -10.44 3.94
C LYS A 227 7.61 -11.93 3.65
N ARG A 228 8.00 -12.31 2.43
CA ARG A 228 8.34 -13.72 2.13
C ARG A 228 9.58 -14.14 2.89
N SER A 229 9.49 -15.18 3.72
CA SER A 229 10.64 -15.75 4.41
C SER A 229 11.40 -16.66 3.45
N ASP A 230 12.42 -16.09 2.80
CA ASP A 230 13.28 -16.72 1.79
C ASP A 230 12.57 -17.39 0.59
N SER A 231 13.32 -17.50 -0.52
CA SER A 231 12.81 -18.03 -1.78
C SER A 231 12.66 -19.56 -1.79
N THR A 232 13.14 -20.25 -0.75
CA THR A 232 13.29 -21.71 -0.75
C THR A 232 12.19 -22.45 0.01
N THR A 233 11.61 -21.86 1.05
CA THR A 233 10.66 -22.56 1.93
C THR A 233 9.21 -22.09 1.82
N GLY A 234 8.96 -20.97 1.13
CA GLY A 234 7.60 -20.47 0.89
C GLY A 234 6.87 -19.98 2.14
N GLY A 235 7.58 -19.74 3.24
CA GLY A 235 7.01 -19.17 4.44
C GLY A 235 6.78 -17.66 4.33
N TRP A 236 5.95 -17.13 5.23
CA TRP A 236 5.70 -15.70 5.40
C TRP A 236 6.16 -15.26 6.79
N THR A 237 6.91 -14.17 6.86
CA THR A 237 7.14 -13.44 8.11
C THR A 237 6.11 -12.33 8.19
N ILE A 238 5.27 -12.39 9.22
CA ILE A 238 4.24 -11.39 9.50
C ILE A 238 4.70 -10.54 10.68
N TYR A 239 4.87 -9.24 10.45
CA TYR A 239 5.16 -8.26 11.48
C TYR A 239 3.85 -7.59 11.89
N ASN A 240 3.53 -7.70 13.18
CA ASN A 240 2.36 -7.09 13.78
C ASN A 240 2.82 -5.96 14.70
N VAL A 241 2.38 -4.73 14.42
CA VAL A 241 2.63 -3.61 15.32
C VAL A 241 1.33 -3.31 16.08
N THR A 242 1.40 -3.45 17.41
CA THR A 242 0.34 -2.97 18.30
C THR A 242 0.76 -1.61 18.84
N THR A 243 -0.17 -0.66 18.84
CA THR A 243 0.04 0.78 19.10
C THR A 243 0.64 1.13 20.46
N ALA A 244 0.83 0.18 21.39
CA ALA A 244 1.56 0.44 22.64
C ALA A 244 3.03 0.82 22.41
N ALA A 245 3.64 0.48 21.26
CA ALA A 245 5.03 0.81 20.95
C ALA A 245 5.20 2.05 20.04
N MET A 246 4.14 2.58 19.45
CA MET A 246 4.15 3.78 18.60
C MET A 246 3.36 4.91 19.22
N ALA A 247 3.76 5.33 20.42
CA ALA A 247 3.31 6.59 21.02
C ALA A 247 3.99 7.80 20.30
N ALA A 248 3.69 7.94 19.00
CA ALA A 248 3.84 9.14 18.16
C ALA A 248 3.27 8.78 16.78
N GLY A 249 2.02 9.16 16.51
CA GLY A 249 1.23 8.68 15.37
C GLY A 249 1.85 8.87 13.98
N SER A 250 2.36 7.78 13.42
CA SER A 250 2.68 7.66 12.00
C SER A 250 2.64 6.18 11.60
N ASP A 251 1.77 5.82 10.67
CA ASP A 251 1.83 4.51 10.00
C ASP A 251 3.12 4.43 9.19
N LEU A 252 3.89 3.35 9.36
CA LEU A 252 5.20 3.18 8.74
C LEU A 252 5.09 2.31 7.48
N THR A 253 5.15 2.91 6.29
CA THR A 253 5.38 2.18 5.04
C THR A 253 6.83 2.33 4.59
N VAL A 254 7.56 1.22 4.50
CA VAL A 254 8.93 1.16 3.95
C VAL A 254 8.87 0.57 2.54
N CYS A 255 9.18 1.39 1.54
CA CYS A 255 9.43 0.89 0.18
C CYS A 255 10.93 0.66 0.00
N SER A 256 11.33 -0.57 -0.34
CA SER A 256 12.70 -0.84 -0.80
C SER A 256 12.85 -0.46 -2.27
N ASP A 257 13.74 0.47 -2.58
CA ASP A 257 14.16 0.76 -3.96
C ASP A 257 15.21 -0.28 -4.37
N THR A 258 14.78 -1.48 -4.74
CA THR A 258 15.64 -2.35 -5.53
C THR A 258 15.57 -1.86 -6.97
N ALA A 259 16.48 -0.95 -7.32
CA ALA A 259 16.82 -0.74 -8.72
C ALA A 259 17.18 -2.11 -9.31
N GLN A 260 16.32 -2.66 -10.15
CA GLN A 260 16.71 -3.77 -11.00
C GLN A 260 17.83 -3.25 -11.90
N THR A 261 19.05 -3.63 -11.58
CA THR A 261 20.18 -3.50 -12.49
C THR A 261 19.83 -4.31 -13.74
N GLN A 262 19.65 -3.60 -14.87
CA GLN A 262 19.78 -4.20 -16.19
C GLN A 262 21.22 -4.71 -16.39
#